data_AF-A0A9P8KRC2-F1
#
_entry.id   AF-A0A9P8KRC2-F1
#
_cell.length_a   1.000
_cell.length_b   1.000
_cell.length_c   1.000
_cell.angle_alpha   90.00
_cell.angle_beta   90.00
_cell.angle_gamma   90.00
#
_symmetry.space_group_name_H-M   'P 1'
#
loop_
_entity.id
_entity.type
_entity.pdbx_description
1 polymer ?
#
loop_
_entity_poly.entity_id
_entity_poly.type
_entity_poly.pdbx_seq_one_letter_code
_entity_poly.pdbx_strand_id
1 'polypeptide(L)'
;MGIPHLITTLENYASHEILQHQVVVIDGPALAYHVLHLCRFQGANVPSYDLLSRLVIEWLDRLEDQQVTIRAIYFDGYLPESKQPVRMERVMKVTSRLNLFYSSNSMACPRKHVVPTNDIYLDANRPGRFTDKISLDPAFLVPAIIDAIRGSPRYGEKCFIIPGEADAYCASDIAKLGGTILTSDSDLLAHDLGNGKVIFFRDVHENASSMLACTVYAPREIYTKTGLSKSVEACRLGYERLRNPNATLPMLLKACSKPIADALDYDHFRQQYVHHESAPVPHLVDGSLLPLSGLDPRVSELLLQIGQAPKVKNAREKAKIFLPSLFDNPTKGTSWDASAHVRTLAYTAACRYLQCRCSMSVEEYRRVQDISQKGREISLLSSDEANIAATELLELLRRVRETNIAQQYRWVLLCVILDVTECNQQGKNSHTLITLQRNGSSLTATGDKIPWDVIHFSAHIQAGLYSLRILSQVLSSVIVETNSTDEFTLNLIQVGGILAELPPLHEYPDVCLLSDFLKASREQQILNILPEFITFEQAPSQGEQSLPKAEDKKLSKRGGKSQGINKKTNQKTSNSSASRGNKFNVLSIDT
;
A
#
# COMPACT_ATOMS: atom_id res chain seq x y z
N MET A 1 -2.36 8.59 14.63
CA MET A 1 -2.82 7.26 15.06
C MET A 1 -2.43 7.07 16.53
N GLY A 2 -2.74 5.94 17.15
CA GLY A 2 -2.38 5.64 18.54
C GLY A 2 -3.40 6.05 19.60
N ILE A 3 -2.95 6.17 20.85
CA ILE A 3 -3.75 6.55 22.04
C ILE A 3 -4.49 7.88 21.84
N PRO A 4 -5.84 7.88 21.79
CA PRO A 4 -6.62 9.08 21.53
C PRO A 4 -6.35 10.21 22.52
N HIS A 5 -6.20 11.42 21.98
CA HIS A 5 -5.99 12.68 22.72
C HIS A 5 -4.73 12.74 23.61
N LEU A 6 -3.81 11.77 23.53
CA LEU A 6 -2.58 11.80 24.32
C LEU A 6 -1.73 13.02 23.95
N ILE A 7 -1.56 13.31 22.65
CA ILE A 7 -0.76 14.44 22.17
C ILE A 7 -1.31 15.77 22.70
N THR A 8 -2.61 16.02 22.52
CA THR A 8 -3.29 17.25 22.99
C THR A 8 -3.26 17.39 24.52
N THR A 9 -3.17 16.27 25.25
CA THR A 9 -3.02 16.30 26.71
C THR A 9 -1.65 16.79 27.14
N LEU A 10 -0.62 16.47 26.37
CA LEU A 10 0.79 16.71 26.70
C LEU A 10 1.37 17.96 26.03
N GLU A 11 0.66 18.54 25.08
CA GLU A 11 1.08 19.67 24.25
C GLU A 11 1.59 20.87 25.07
N ASN A 12 0.90 21.23 26.15
CA ASN A 12 1.32 22.34 27.03
C ASN A 12 2.66 22.11 27.77
N TYR A 13 3.20 20.90 27.73
CA TYR A 13 4.47 20.53 28.39
C TYR A 13 5.59 20.26 27.38
N ALA A 14 5.26 20.21 26.09
CA ALA A 14 6.22 20.11 25.01
C ALA A 14 7.05 21.40 24.90
N SER A 15 8.25 21.29 24.31
CA SER A 15 9.07 22.45 23.96
C SER A 15 8.89 22.81 22.49
N HIS A 16 8.92 24.10 22.18
CA HIS A 16 9.04 24.56 20.79
C HIS A 16 10.51 24.80 20.47
N GLU A 17 11.04 24.08 19.49
CA GLU A 17 12.46 24.09 19.14
C GLU A 17 12.63 24.25 17.61
N ILE A 18 13.82 24.69 17.20
CA ILE A 18 14.24 24.61 15.79
C ILE A 18 14.88 23.24 15.57
N LEU A 19 14.40 22.52 14.56
CA LEU A 19 14.91 21.23 14.16
C LEU A 19 16.20 21.42 13.34
N GLN A 20 17.31 21.62 14.05
CA GLN A 20 18.64 21.82 13.46
C GLN A 20 19.69 21.04 14.26
N HIS A 21 20.67 20.45 13.59
CA HIS A 21 21.74 19.65 14.21
C HIS A 21 21.25 18.48 15.08
N GLN A 22 20.03 18.00 14.86
CA GLN A 22 19.48 16.85 15.59
C GLN A 22 19.74 15.55 14.82
N VAL A 23 19.90 14.46 15.57
CA VAL A 23 19.90 13.10 14.99
C VAL A 23 18.50 12.53 15.09
N VAL A 24 17.92 12.15 13.96
CA VAL A 24 16.54 11.65 13.88
C VAL A 24 16.48 10.21 13.40
N VAL A 25 15.49 9.50 13.94
CA VAL A 25 14.99 8.21 13.44
C VAL A 25 13.56 8.42 12.97
N ILE A 26 13.20 7.86 11.83
CA ILE A 26 11.92 8.14 11.17
C ILE A 26 11.06 6.87 11.15
N ASP A 27 9.82 7.01 11.64
CA ASP A 27 8.75 6.03 11.44
C ASP A 27 8.28 6.11 9.98
N GLY A 28 8.70 5.13 9.18
CA GLY A 28 8.47 5.06 7.73
C GLY A 28 7.00 4.96 7.33
N PRO A 29 6.18 4.08 7.92
CA PRO A 29 4.75 4.04 7.68
C PRO A 29 4.09 5.39 7.94
N ALA A 30 4.40 6.04 9.08
CA ALA A 30 3.86 7.36 9.37
C ALA A 30 4.34 8.42 8.36
N LEU A 31 5.60 8.37 7.91
CA LEU A 31 6.13 9.26 6.86
C LEU A 31 5.34 9.11 5.56
N ALA A 32 5.08 7.87 5.12
CA ALA A 32 4.35 7.61 3.88
C ALA A 32 2.94 8.23 3.91
N TYR A 33 2.22 8.09 5.03
CA TYR A 33 0.90 8.70 5.20
C TYR A 33 0.96 10.22 5.37
N HIS A 34 2.03 10.76 5.96
CA HIS A 34 2.27 12.20 6.02
C HIS A 34 2.46 12.79 4.63
N VAL A 35 3.29 12.18 3.78
CA VAL A 35 3.51 12.60 2.39
C VAL A 35 2.19 12.56 1.59
N LEU A 36 1.39 11.50 1.75
CA LEU A 36 0.05 11.44 1.15
C LEU A 36 -0.85 12.59 1.63
N HIS A 37 -0.80 12.93 2.91
CA HIS A 37 -1.55 14.05 3.46
C HIS A 37 -1.11 15.38 2.86
N LEU A 38 0.21 15.63 2.73
CA LEU A 38 0.74 16.83 2.08
C LEU A 38 0.27 16.95 0.62
N CYS A 39 0.34 15.88 -0.16
CA CYS A 39 -0.19 15.86 -1.53
C CYS A 39 -1.67 16.27 -1.58
N ARG A 40 -2.49 15.66 -0.73
CA ARG A 40 -3.94 15.94 -0.68
C ARG A 40 -4.24 17.37 -0.24
N PHE A 41 -3.49 17.88 0.74
CA PHE A 41 -3.64 19.26 1.18
C PHE A 41 -3.32 20.26 0.07
N GLN A 42 -2.31 19.96 -0.76
CA GLN A 42 -1.91 20.77 -1.91
C GLN A 42 -2.75 20.52 -3.18
N GLY A 43 -3.89 19.83 -3.04
CA GLY A 43 -4.89 19.66 -4.09
C GLY A 43 -4.80 18.36 -4.91
N ALA A 44 -3.79 17.53 -4.69
CA ALA A 44 -3.68 16.22 -5.33
C ALA A 44 -4.49 15.16 -4.55
N ASN A 45 -5.80 15.09 -4.82
CA ASN A 45 -6.70 14.14 -4.16
C ASN A 45 -6.28 12.66 -4.35
N VAL A 46 -5.80 12.36 -5.55
CA VAL A 46 -5.20 11.09 -5.95
C VAL A 46 -3.82 11.41 -6.47
N PRO A 47 -2.78 11.44 -5.64
CA PRO A 47 -1.42 11.67 -6.12
C PRO A 47 -0.95 10.46 -6.92
N SER A 48 -0.15 10.72 -7.96
CA SER A 48 0.60 9.64 -8.62
C SER A 48 1.71 9.10 -7.72
N TYR A 49 2.16 7.89 -8.02
CA TYR A 49 3.32 7.32 -7.34
C TYR A 49 4.61 8.08 -7.65
N ASP A 50 4.73 8.73 -8.82
CA ASP A 50 5.81 9.67 -9.12
C ASP A 50 5.80 10.90 -8.20
N LEU A 51 4.63 11.54 -8.02
CA LEU A 51 4.51 12.69 -7.12
C LEU A 51 4.85 12.30 -5.67
N LEU A 52 4.37 11.14 -5.20
CA LEU A 52 4.72 10.62 -3.88
C LEU A 52 6.23 10.38 -3.74
N SER A 53 6.85 9.77 -4.75
CA SER A 53 8.30 9.49 -4.79
C SER A 53 9.13 10.76 -4.74
N ARG A 54 8.79 11.77 -5.54
CA ARG A 54 9.50 13.06 -5.53
C ARG A 54 9.31 13.77 -4.20
N LEU A 55 8.07 13.85 -3.71
CA LEU A 55 7.77 14.63 -2.52
C LEU A 55 8.44 14.06 -1.26
N VAL A 56 8.55 12.73 -1.13
CA VAL A 56 9.26 12.15 0.02
C VAL A 56 10.75 12.46 0.01
N ILE A 57 11.40 12.40 -1.16
CA ILE A 57 12.83 12.74 -1.27
C ILE A 57 13.04 14.22 -0.99
N GLU A 58 12.23 15.11 -1.56
CA GLU A 58 12.31 16.54 -1.29
C GLU A 58 12.05 16.89 0.19
N TRP A 59 11.19 16.13 0.87
CA TRP A 59 10.93 16.30 2.30
C TRP A 59 12.14 15.87 3.15
N LEU A 60 12.78 14.75 2.82
CA LEU A 60 14.01 14.27 3.48
C LEU A 60 15.20 15.20 3.21
N ASP A 61 15.35 15.70 1.97
CA ASP A 61 16.39 16.66 1.61
C ASP A 61 16.27 17.94 2.44
N ARG A 62 15.05 18.45 2.66
CA ARG A 62 14.85 19.64 3.49
C ARG A 62 15.33 19.43 4.94
N LEU A 63 15.14 18.25 5.53
CA LEU A 63 15.67 17.97 6.86
C LEU A 63 17.19 18.08 6.85
N GLU A 64 17.86 17.47 5.89
CA GLU A 64 19.32 17.52 5.84
C GLU A 64 19.86 18.92 5.45
N ASP A 65 19.09 19.74 4.72
CA ASP A 65 19.38 21.17 4.51
C ASP A 65 19.38 21.97 5.82
N GLN A 66 18.73 21.46 6.87
CA GLN A 66 18.79 21.99 8.24
C GLN A 66 19.85 21.28 9.10
N GLN A 67 20.78 20.55 8.48
CA GLN A 67 21.82 19.79 9.15
C GLN A 67 21.24 18.76 10.15
N VAL A 68 20.03 18.27 9.89
CA VAL A 68 19.46 17.13 10.61
C VAL A 68 20.12 15.87 10.06
N THR A 69 20.61 15.00 10.94
CA THR A 69 21.18 13.71 10.55
C THR A 69 20.12 12.64 10.63
N ILE A 70 19.64 12.15 9.48
CA ILE A 70 18.76 10.98 9.43
C ILE A 70 19.62 9.74 9.66
N ARG A 71 19.38 9.04 10.77
CA ARG A 71 20.09 7.81 11.15
C ARG A 71 19.47 6.58 10.49
N ALA A 72 18.15 6.46 10.58
CA ALA A 72 17.40 5.32 10.07
C ALA A 72 15.95 5.71 9.76
N ILE A 73 15.39 5.03 8.77
CA ILE A 73 13.98 5.08 8.38
C ILE A 73 13.47 3.64 8.47
N TYR A 74 12.69 3.34 9.49
CA TYR A 74 12.19 1.99 9.77
C TYR A 74 10.81 1.78 9.16
N PHE A 75 10.62 0.67 8.46
CA PHE A 75 9.33 0.23 7.95
C PHE A 75 8.97 -1.14 8.50
N ASP A 76 7.68 -1.33 8.75
CA ASP A 76 7.13 -2.62 9.19
C ASP A 76 7.56 -3.73 8.25
N GLY A 77 7.98 -4.86 8.82
CA GLY A 77 8.21 -6.08 8.07
C GLY A 77 7.49 -7.28 8.67
N TYR A 78 6.94 -7.18 9.89
CA TYR A 78 6.11 -8.22 10.49
C TYR A 78 5.03 -7.61 11.39
N LEU A 79 3.80 -8.13 11.28
CA LEU A 79 2.70 -7.74 12.16
C LEU A 79 2.49 -8.80 13.26
N PRO A 80 2.52 -8.42 14.54
CA PRO A 80 2.18 -9.31 15.66
C PRO A 80 0.77 -9.92 15.53
N GLU A 81 0.61 -11.16 15.99
CA GLU A 81 -0.68 -11.88 15.91
C GLU A 81 -1.80 -11.12 16.65
N SER A 82 -1.47 -10.51 17.78
CA SER A 82 -2.38 -9.68 18.58
C SER A 82 -2.97 -8.49 17.82
N LYS A 83 -2.29 -8.00 16.78
CA LYS A 83 -2.74 -6.88 15.93
C LYS A 83 -3.47 -7.34 14.66
N GLN A 84 -3.63 -8.65 14.44
CA GLN A 84 -4.40 -9.17 13.31
C GLN A 84 -5.86 -8.65 13.28
N PRO A 85 -6.62 -8.59 14.39
CA PRO A 85 -7.98 -8.05 14.38
C PRO A 85 -8.02 -6.58 13.92
N VAL A 86 -7.03 -5.78 14.32
CA VAL A 86 -6.90 -4.37 13.91
C VAL A 86 -6.65 -4.26 12.41
N ARG A 87 -5.77 -5.11 11.85
CA ARG A 87 -5.54 -5.17 10.40
C ARG A 87 -6.82 -5.53 9.65
N MET A 88 -7.57 -6.50 10.16
CA MET A 88 -8.84 -6.90 9.56
C MET A 88 -9.88 -5.77 9.55
N GLU A 89 -10.01 -5.05 10.65
CA GLU A 89 -10.91 -3.91 10.75
C GLU A 89 -10.52 -2.80 9.75
N ARG A 90 -9.22 -2.55 9.57
CA ARG A 90 -8.72 -1.58 8.57
C ARG A 90 -9.09 -1.99 7.15
N VAL A 91 -8.89 -3.25 6.76
CA VAL A 91 -9.24 -3.75 5.42
C VAL A 91 -10.75 -3.78 5.19
N MET A 92 -11.53 -4.12 6.21
CA MET A 92 -12.99 -4.04 6.19
C MET A 92 -13.45 -2.60 5.94
N LYS A 93 -12.94 -1.62 6.69
CA LYS A 93 -13.26 -0.20 6.51
C LYS A 93 -12.96 0.29 5.08
N VAL A 94 -11.82 -0.11 4.51
CA VAL A 94 -11.47 0.24 3.12
C VAL A 94 -12.47 -0.38 2.13
N THR A 95 -12.81 -1.66 2.30
CA THR A 95 -13.81 -2.36 1.47
C THR A 95 -15.18 -1.69 1.56
N SER A 96 -15.65 -1.35 2.77
CA SER A 96 -16.91 -0.64 2.98
C SER A 96 -16.92 0.74 2.33
N ARG A 97 -15.81 1.49 2.37
CA ARG A 97 -15.67 2.79 1.70
C ARG A 97 -15.77 2.66 0.19
N LEU A 98 -15.14 1.64 -0.41
CA LEU A 98 -15.26 1.37 -1.85
C LEU A 98 -16.71 1.04 -2.23
N ASN A 99 -17.40 0.21 -1.44
CA ASN A 99 -18.81 -0.13 -1.69
C ASN A 99 -19.74 1.10 -1.59
N LEU A 100 -19.52 1.96 -0.59
CA LEU A 100 -20.29 3.19 -0.42
C LEU A 100 -20.04 4.15 -1.60
N PHE A 101 -18.77 4.27 -2.01
CA PHE A 101 -18.38 5.09 -3.14
C PHE A 101 -19.03 4.61 -4.44
N TYR A 102 -19.00 3.30 -4.70
CA TYR A 102 -19.66 2.69 -5.85
C TYR A 102 -21.17 2.92 -5.83
N SER A 103 -21.82 2.71 -4.70
CA SER A 103 -23.28 2.93 -4.56
C SER A 103 -23.67 4.37 -4.88
N SER A 104 -22.82 5.33 -4.55
CA SER A 104 -23.03 6.76 -4.87
C SER A 104 -22.71 7.11 -6.34
N ASN A 105 -21.99 6.25 -7.06
CA ASN A 105 -21.46 6.49 -8.41
C ASN A 105 -21.63 5.25 -9.31
N SER A 106 -22.79 4.59 -9.27
CA SER A 106 -22.98 3.25 -9.86
C SER A 106 -22.77 3.19 -11.38
N MET A 107 -23.07 4.28 -12.09
CA MET A 107 -22.93 4.33 -13.56
C MET A 107 -21.48 4.53 -14.02
N ALA A 108 -20.73 5.39 -13.34
CA ALA A 108 -19.35 5.74 -13.69
C ALA A 108 -18.70 6.53 -12.54
N CYS A 109 -17.38 6.41 -12.41
CA CYS A 109 -16.60 7.09 -11.37
C CYS A 109 -16.18 8.50 -11.81
N PRO A 110 -16.30 9.54 -10.97
CA PRO A 110 -15.73 10.85 -11.26
C PRO A 110 -14.20 10.82 -11.40
N ARG A 111 -13.66 11.48 -12.44
CA ARG A 111 -12.23 11.48 -12.79
C ARG A 111 -11.31 11.86 -11.63
N LYS A 112 -11.71 12.85 -10.83
CA LYS A 112 -10.93 13.36 -9.67
C LYS A 112 -10.59 12.30 -8.60
N HIS A 113 -11.23 11.13 -8.63
CA HIS A 113 -11.00 10.04 -7.67
C HIS A 113 -10.18 8.87 -8.23
N VAL A 114 -9.84 8.89 -9.53
CA VAL A 114 -9.17 7.76 -10.20
C VAL A 114 -8.04 8.17 -11.12
N VAL A 115 -8.05 9.42 -11.61
CA VAL A 115 -6.97 9.97 -12.42
C VAL A 115 -5.91 10.55 -11.49
N PRO A 116 -4.68 10.02 -11.51
CA PRO A 116 -3.61 10.56 -10.68
C PRO A 116 -3.25 11.99 -11.09
N THR A 117 -2.81 12.78 -10.11
CA THR A 117 -2.27 14.12 -10.32
C THR A 117 -0.77 14.10 -10.06
N ASN A 118 0.01 14.58 -11.02
CA ASN A 118 1.48 14.71 -10.92
C ASN A 118 1.92 16.04 -10.33
N ASP A 119 1.05 17.05 -10.37
CA ASP A 119 1.33 18.41 -9.95
C ASP A 119 0.56 18.78 -8.69
N ILE A 120 1.22 19.56 -7.83
CA ILE A 120 0.63 20.19 -6.66
C ILE A 120 0.34 21.67 -6.99
N TYR A 121 -0.81 22.17 -6.57
CA TYR A 121 -1.11 23.59 -6.75
C TYR A 121 -0.36 24.41 -5.69
N LEU A 122 0.67 25.13 -6.12
CA LEU A 122 1.53 25.99 -5.28
C LEU A 122 0.86 27.33 -4.89
N ASP A 123 -0.47 27.47 -4.99
CA ASP A 123 -1.15 28.71 -4.65
C ASP A 123 -1.32 28.83 -3.14
N ALA A 124 -0.36 29.49 -2.48
CA ALA A 124 -0.32 29.75 -1.05
C ALA A 124 -1.58 30.48 -0.51
N ASN A 125 -2.40 31.07 -1.39
CA ASN A 125 -3.61 31.82 -1.04
C ASN A 125 -4.90 30.99 -1.08
N ARG A 126 -4.85 29.70 -1.43
CA ARG A 126 -6.01 28.81 -1.26
C ARG A 126 -5.80 27.96 -0.01
N PRO A 127 -6.55 28.17 1.08
CA PRO A 127 -6.57 27.20 2.16
C PRO A 127 -7.02 25.86 1.56
N GLY A 128 -6.15 24.84 1.66
CA GLY A 128 -6.40 23.49 1.19
C GLY A 128 -7.65 22.95 1.87
N ARG A 129 -8.82 23.14 1.25
CA ARG A 129 -10.06 22.62 1.79
C ARG A 129 -10.03 21.11 1.57
N PHE A 130 -9.92 20.37 2.67
CA PHE A 130 -10.13 18.93 2.72
C PHE A 130 -11.62 18.64 2.40
N THR A 131 -12.01 18.64 1.13
CA THR A 131 -13.44 18.56 0.77
C THR A 131 -13.94 17.13 0.54
N ASP A 132 -13.07 16.13 0.39
CA ASP A 132 -13.51 14.81 -0.05
C ASP A 132 -13.12 13.68 0.91
N LYS A 133 -13.96 13.49 1.94
CA LYS A 133 -13.85 12.39 2.92
C LYS A 133 -13.92 10.99 2.30
N ILE A 134 -14.23 10.88 1.01
CA ILE A 134 -14.47 9.62 0.30
C ILE A 134 -13.25 9.15 -0.52
N SER A 135 -12.16 9.92 -0.60
CA SER A 135 -10.96 9.50 -1.32
C SER A 135 -10.29 8.28 -0.68
N LEU A 136 -10.10 7.23 -1.48
CA LEU A 136 -9.36 6.03 -1.09
C LEU A 136 -7.85 6.30 -1.17
N ASP A 137 -7.08 5.62 -0.33
CA ASP A 137 -5.63 5.72 -0.34
C ASP A 137 -5.04 4.95 -1.53
N PRO A 138 -3.95 5.43 -2.15
CA PRO A 138 -3.26 4.69 -3.21
C PRO A 138 -2.84 3.30 -2.71
N ALA A 139 -3.15 2.26 -3.49
CA ALA A 139 -2.96 0.86 -3.08
C ALA A 139 -1.51 0.55 -2.69
N PHE A 140 -0.55 1.12 -3.42
CA PHE A 140 0.88 0.87 -3.25
C PHE A 140 1.62 2.02 -2.57
N LEU A 141 0.94 2.84 -1.76
CA LEU A 141 1.52 4.01 -1.08
C LEU A 141 2.85 3.70 -0.39
N VAL A 142 2.85 2.79 0.57
CA VAL A 142 4.05 2.48 1.38
C VAL A 142 5.16 1.84 0.51
N PRO A 143 4.88 0.82 -0.32
CA PRO A 143 5.88 0.30 -1.25
C PRO A 143 6.48 1.33 -2.21
N ALA A 144 5.69 2.28 -2.73
CA ALA A 144 6.21 3.32 -3.64
C ALA A 144 7.17 4.29 -2.93
N ILE A 145 6.86 4.65 -1.67
CA ILE A 145 7.74 5.47 -0.84
C ILE A 145 9.06 4.73 -0.53
N ILE A 146 8.98 3.43 -0.22
CA ILE A 146 10.17 2.60 0.01
C ILE A 146 11.04 2.55 -1.26
N ASP A 147 10.45 2.34 -2.44
CA ASP A 147 11.18 2.33 -3.71
C ASP A 147 11.91 3.66 -3.96
N ALA A 148 11.26 4.79 -3.69
CA ALA A 148 11.87 6.11 -3.85
C ALA A 148 13.07 6.30 -2.91
N ILE A 149 12.92 5.95 -1.63
CA ILE A 149 13.99 6.08 -0.63
C ILE A 149 15.17 5.14 -0.97
N ARG A 150 14.89 3.89 -1.36
CA ARG A 150 15.92 2.92 -1.78
C ARG A 150 16.65 3.33 -3.04
N GLY A 151 15.94 3.92 -4.01
CA GLY A 151 16.52 4.44 -5.24
C GLY A 151 17.36 5.70 -5.04
N SER A 152 17.25 6.36 -3.88
CA SER A 152 18.08 7.52 -3.56
C SER A 152 19.47 7.09 -3.05
N PRO A 153 20.57 7.53 -3.70
CA PRO A 153 21.93 7.26 -3.21
C PRO A 153 22.20 7.77 -1.79
N ARG A 154 21.41 8.77 -1.35
CA ARG A 154 21.57 9.43 -0.05
C ARG A 154 20.85 8.72 1.10
N TYR A 155 19.73 8.07 0.79
CA TYR A 155 18.82 7.51 1.78
C TYR A 155 18.65 5.99 1.69
N GLY A 156 19.11 5.35 0.62
CA GLY A 156 18.91 3.92 0.41
C GLY A 156 19.47 3.05 1.52
N GLU A 157 20.70 3.32 1.98
CA GLU A 157 21.33 2.60 3.09
C GLU A 157 20.71 2.90 4.46
N LYS A 158 19.85 3.93 4.53
CA LYS A 158 19.13 4.33 5.75
C LYS A 158 17.72 3.74 5.81
N CYS A 159 17.27 3.01 4.77
CA CYS A 159 15.93 2.45 4.68
C CYS A 159 15.91 0.99 5.11
N PHE A 160 15.22 0.70 6.22
CA PHE A 160 15.22 -0.64 6.82
C PHE A 160 13.81 -1.23 6.89
N ILE A 161 13.64 -2.43 6.33
CA ILE A 161 12.51 -3.31 6.67
C ILE A 161 12.95 -4.18 7.83
N ILE A 162 12.19 -4.13 8.91
CA ILE A 162 12.53 -4.79 10.18
C ILE A 162 11.59 -5.97 10.45
N PRO A 163 12.02 -7.01 11.18
CA PRO A 163 11.18 -8.17 11.44
C PRO A 163 10.18 -7.93 12.59
N GLY A 164 9.51 -6.78 12.57
CA GLY A 164 8.52 -6.34 13.56
C GLY A 164 7.83 -5.07 13.09
N GLU A 165 7.38 -4.26 14.05
CA GLU A 165 6.75 -2.95 13.81
C GLU A 165 7.75 -1.79 13.93
N ALA A 166 7.64 -0.82 13.03
CA ALA A 166 8.60 0.27 12.90
C ALA A 166 8.67 1.14 14.15
N ASP A 167 7.53 1.39 14.80
CA ASP A 167 7.41 2.17 16.03
C ASP A 167 8.28 1.58 17.16
N ALA A 168 8.20 0.29 17.40
CA ALA A 168 8.98 -0.44 18.39
C ALA A 168 10.49 -0.34 18.12
N TYR A 169 10.91 -0.43 16.85
CA TYR A 169 12.32 -0.28 16.48
C TYR A 169 12.80 1.17 16.61
N CYS A 170 11.97 2.15 16.25
CA CYS A 170 12.27 3.57 16.49
C CYS A 170 12.48 3.83 17.98
N ALA A 171 11.59 3.32 18.83
CA ALA A 171 11.69 3.45 20.29
C ALA A 171 12.96 2.80 20.84
N SER A 172 13.26 1.56 20.42
CA SER A 172 14.44 0.80 20.86
C SER A 172 15.76 1.46 20.45
N ASP A 173 15.86 1.99 19.22
CA ASP A 173 17.03 2.73 18.73
C ASP A 173 17.27 3.98 19.59
N ILE A 174 16.25 4.83 19.72
CA ILE A 174 16.35 6.08 20.47
C ILE A 174 16.58 5.85 21.97
N ALA A 175 16.00 4.82 22.57
CA ALA A 175 16.26 4.48 23.98
C ALA A 175 17.74 4.13 24.24
N LYS A 176 18.41 3.49 23.26
CA LYS A 176 19.81 3.07 23.38
C LYS A 176 20.81 4.15 23.00
N LEU A 177 20.53 4.86 21.91
CA LEU A 177 21.48 5.77 21.26
C LEU A 177 21.13 7.25 21.45
N GLY A 178 19.98 7.56 22.04
CA GLY A 178 19.43 8.91 22.13
C GLY A 178 18.98 9.46 20.78
N GLY A 179 18.51 10.70 20.75
CA GLY A 179 18.01 11.40 19.56
C GLY A 179 16.50 11.61 19.57
N THR A 180 15.94 11.84 18.39
CA THR A 180 14.53 12.23 18.21
C THR A 180 13.82 11.33 17.20
N ILE A 181 12.60 10.89 17.50
CA ILE A 181 11.73 10.15 16.58
C ILE A 181 10.84 11.13 15.81
N LEU A 182 10.75 10.98 14.50
CA LEU A 182 9.73 11.64 13.67
C LEU A 182 8.61 10.66 13.34
N THR A 183 7.37 10.96 13.72
CA THR A 183 6.21 10.05 13.57
C THR A 183 4.87 10.80 13.42
N SER A 184 3.77 10.08 13.23
CA SER A 184 2.38 10.53 13.42
C SER A 184 1.58 9.60 14.35
N ASP A 185 2.27 8.67 15.03
CA ASP A 185 1.67 7.75 15.99
C ASP A 185 1.94 8.19 17.42
N SER A 186 0.88 8.50 18.17
CA SER A 186 1.00 8.91 19.57
C SER A 186 1.43 7.79 20.49
N ASP A 187 1.35 6.53 20.04
CA ASP A 187 1.78 5.37 20.82
C ASP A 187 3.25 5.46 21.21
N LEU A 188 4.09 6.11 20.38
CA LEU A 188 5.51 6.35 20.68
C LEU A 188 5.77 7.14 21.97
N LEU A 189 4.80 7.93 22.45
CA LEU A 189 4.91 8.61 23.75
C LEU A 189 4.70 7.66 24.95
N ALA A 190 4.12 6.48 24.73
CA ALA A 190 3.91 5.45 25.75
C ALA A 190 5.09 4.47 25.85
N HIS A 191 5.99 4.43 24.86
CA HIS A 191 7.23 3.65 24.94
C HIS A 191 8.22 4.27 25.94
N ASP A 192 9.09 3.43 26.50
CA ASP A 192 10.27 3.93 27.20
C ASP A 192 11.34 4.35 26.19
N LEU A 193 11.46 5.66 25.99
CA LEU A 193 12.42 6.27 25.08
C LEU A 193 13.74 6.67 25.78
N GLY A 194 13.91 6.38 27.07
CA GLY A 194 15.03 6.89 27.85
C GLY A 194 15.06 8.42 27.88
N ASN A 195 16.11 9.03 27.31
CA ASN A 195 16.22 10.49 27.12
C ASN A 195 15.79 10.94 25.72
N GLY A 196 15.21 10.04 24.94
CA GLY A 196 14.71 10.28 23.62
C GLY A 196 13.57 11.29 23.57
N LYS A 197 13.40 11.88 22.39
CA LYS A 197 12.33 12.84 22.09
C LYS A 197 11.48 12.34 20.94
N VAL A 198 10.28 12.89 20.81
CA VAL A 198 9.34 12.63 19.71
C VAL A 198 8.90 13.97 19.13
N ILE A 199 8.91 14.07 17.81
CA ILE A 199 8.31 15.17 17.07
C ILE A 199 7.27 14.55 16.14
N PHE A 200 6.06 15.10 16.14
CA PHE A 200 5.08 14.67 15.17
C PHE A 200 5.29 15.40 13.84
N PHE A 201 5.15 14.70 12.70
CA PHE A 201 5.25 15.32 11.38
C PHE A 201 4.30 16.51 11.24
N ARG A 202 3.14 16.43 11.90
CA ARG A 202 2.16 17.50 11.93
C ARG A 202 2.64 18.78 12.63
N ASP A 203 3.67 18.70 13.47
CA ASP A 203 4.14 19.87 14.22
C ASP A 203 5.35 20.53 13.55
N VAL A 204 5.90 19.93 12.50
CA VAL A 204 7.04 20.48 11.74
C VAL A 204 6.55 21.49 10.73
N HIS A 205 6.98 22.74 10.87
CA HIS A 205 6.64 23.84 9.98
C HIS A 205 7.84 24.77 9.72
N GLU A 206 7.79 25.56 8.66
CA GLU A 206 8.91 26.44 8.29
C GLU A 206 8.61 27.87 8.73
N ASN A 207 9.40 28.37 9.68
CA ASN A 207 9.19 29.71 10.22
C ASN A 207 9.57 30.81 9.19
N ALA A 208 9.34 32.07 9.57
CA ALA A 208 9.63 33.23 8.71
C ALA A 208 11.10 33.36 8.27
N SER A 209 12.03 32.68 8.96
CA SER A 209 13.46 32.65 8.63
C SER A 209 13.86 31.45 7.78
N SER A 210 12.89 30.72 7.22
CA SER A 210 13.15 29.47 6.50
C SER A 210 13.87 28.41 7.34
N MET A 211 13.61 28.39 8.65
CA MET A 211 14.08 27.34 9.55
C MET A 211 12.93 26.41 9.91
N LEU A 212 13.22 25.11 10.05
CA LEU A 212 12.20 24.15 10.47
C LEU A 212 11.95 24.29 11.98
N ALA A 213 10.81 24.84 12.36
CA ALA A 213 10.30 24.88 13.73
C ALA A 213 9.44 23.64 14.00
N CYS A 214 9.45 23.17 15.25
CA CYS A 214 8.72 21.98 15.65
C CYS A 214 8.31 21.99 17.11
N THR A 215 7.31 21.19 17.45
CA THR A 215 6.93 20.86 18.82
C THR A 215 7.58 19.53 19.20
N VAL A 216 8.37 19.56 20.28
CA VAL A 216 9.19 18.45 20.75
C VAL A 216 8.63 17.91 22.06
N TYR A 217 8.29 16.63 22.05
CA TYR A 217 7.80 15.90 23.21
C TYR A 217 8.95 15.06 23.77
N ALA A 218 9.40 15.39 24.98
CA ALA A 218 10.39 14.61 25.72
C ALA A 218 9.69 13.93 26.91
N PRO A 219 9.20 12.67 26.80
CA PRO A 219 8.34 12.06 27.81
C PRO A 219 8.90 12.13 29.23
N ARG A 220 10.20 11.88 29.41
CA ARG A 220 10.87 11.93 30.72
C ARG A 220 10.89 13.34 31.33
N GLU A 221 11.11 14.37 30.50
CA GLU A 221 11.09 15.76 30.95
C GLU A 221 9.67 16.20 31.28
N ILE A 222 8.69 15.82 30.45
CA ILE A 222 7.27 16.08 30.67
C ILE A 222 6.84 15.46 32.01
N TYR A 223 7.18 14.20 32.28
CA TYR A 223 6.86 13.55 33.55
C TYR A 223 7.47 14.27 34.75
N THR A 224 8.72 14.71 34.63
CA THR A 224 9.39 15.50 35.66
C THR A 224 8.67 16.84 35.90
N LYS A 225 8.29 17.57 34.83
CA LYS A 225 7.53 18.83 34.92
C LYS A 225 6.14 18.65 35.52
N THR A 226 5.48 17.51 35.26
CA THR A 226 4.14 17.19 35.77
C THR A 226 4.14 16.63 37.19
N GLY A 227 5.32 16.38 37.79
CA GLY A 227 5.43 15.83 39.15
C GLY A 227 5.13 14.33 39.24
N LEU A 228 5.16 13.59 38.13
CA LEU A 228 5.08 12.13 38.17
C LEU A 228 6.39 11.56 38.72
N SER A 229 6.27 10.56 39.60
CA SER A 229 7.43 9.84 40.11
C SER A 229 8.18 9.17 38.96
N LYS A 230 9.52 9.17 39.03
CA LYS A 230 10.39 8.44 38.10
C LYS A 230 10.14 6.92 38.09
N SER A 231 9.45 6.40 39.10
CA SER A 231 9.05 4.99 39.19
C SER A 231 7.80 4.64 38.36
N VAL A 232 7.10 5.64 37.83
CA VAL A 232 5.92 5.42 36.98
C VAL A 232 6.41 5.09 35.57
N GLU A 233 5.99 3.94 35.05
CA GLU A 233 6.30 3.51 33.68
C GLU A 233 5.68 4.46 32.65
N ALA A 234 6.35 4.63 31.51
CA ALA A 234 5.92 5.58 30.49
C ALA A 234 4.54 5.28 29.90
N CYS A 235 4.19 4.00 29.78
CA CYS A 235 2.88 3.58 29.28
C CYS A 235 1.73 3.87 30.26
N ARG A 236 1.99 4.14 31.55
CA ARG A 236 0.91 4.31 32.54
C ARG A 236 0.00 5.49 32.24
N LEU A 237 0.55 6.61 31.80
CA LEU A 237 -0.26 7.78 31.44
C LEU A 237 -1.15 7.50 30.23
N GLY A 238 -0.61 6.78 29.23
CA GLY A 238 -1.35 6.33 28.05
C GLY A 238 -2.53 5.44 28.43
N TYR A 239 -2.33 4.48 29.34
CA TYR A 239 -3.38 3.61 29.86
C TYR A 239 -4.51 4.38 30.55
N GLU A 240 -4.17 5.30 31.46
CA GLU A 240 -5.19 6.10 32.16
C GLU A 240 -5.96 7.00 31.20
N ARG A 241 -5.31 7.51 30.14
CA ARG A 241 -5.96 8.28 29.08
C ARG A 241 -6.94 7.44 28.29
N LEU A 242 -6.58 6.20 27.95
CA LEU A 242 -7.45 5.27 27.24
C LEU A 242 -8.69 4.92 28.07
N ARG A 243 -8.53 4.68 29.37
CA ARG A 243 -9.65 4.37 30.28
C ARG A 243 -10.55 5.56 30.58
N ASN A 244 -9.99 6.76 30.60
CA ASN A 244 -10.73 7.99 30.90
C ASN A 244 -10.54 9.03 29.78
N PRO A 245 -11.20 8.85 28.61
CA PRO A 245 -10.98 9.71 27.44
C PRO A 245 -11.28 11.20 27.67
N ASN A 246 -12.14 11.51 28.65
CA ASN A 246 -12.58 12.88 28.97
C ASN A 246 -11.86 13.46 30.19
N ALA A 247 -10.91 12.75 30.80
CA ALA A 247 -10.20 13.23 31.98
C ALA A 247 -9.21 14.36 31.63
N THR A 248 -9.11 15.34 32.53
CA THR A 248 -8.08 16.38 32.45
C THR A 248 -6.72 15.83 32.88
N LEU A 249 -5.63 16.47 32.46
CA LEU A 249 -4.29 16.02 32.86
C LEU A 249 -4.14 15.88 34.39
N PRO A 250 -4.56 16.84 35.25
CA PRO A 250 -4.47 16.66 36.70
C PRO A 250 -5.21 15.42 37.22
N MET A 251 -6.35 15.05 36.61
CA MET A 251 -7.07 13.83 36.97
C MET A 251 -6.29 12.57 36.56
N LEU A 252 -5.69 12.57 35.38
CA LEU A 252 -4.85 11.48 34.88
C LEU A 252 -3.59 11.29 35.73
N LEU A 253 -2.92 12.38 36.09
CA LEU A 253 -1.75 12.36 36.99
C LEU A 253 -2.11 11.79 38.36
N LYS A 254 -3.25 12.21 38.92
CA LYS A 254 -3.78 11.65 40.18
C LYS A 254 -4.09 10.16 40.06
N ALA A 255 -4.55 9.69 38.91
CA ALA A 255 -4.80 8.27 38.65
C ALA A 255 -3.49 7.46 38.52
N CYS A 256 -2.47 8.01 37.84
CA CYS A 256 -1.15 7.40 37.70
C CYS A 256 -0.46 7.19 39.07
N SER A 257 -0.68 8.11 40.02
CA SER A 257 -0.16 8.00 41.39
C SER A 257 -0.91 7.01 42.28
N LYS A 258 -2.04 6.47 41.83
CA LYS A 258 -2.82 5.47 42.57
C LYS A 258 -2.46 4.04 42.13
N PRO A 259 -2.69 3.04 43.00
CA PRO A 259 -2.62 1.63 42.60
C PRO A 259 -3.47 1.36 41.36
N ILE A 260 -2.99 0.47 40.50
CA ILE A 260 -3.69 0.08 39.28
C ILE A 260 -5.00 -0.61 39.69
N ALA A 261 -6.13 -0.09 39.22
CA ALA A 261 -7.44 -0.63 39.57
C ALA A 261 -7.72 -2.00 38.91
N ASP A 262 -7.23 -2.19 37.69
CA ASP A 262 -7.30 -3.46 36.96
C ASP A 262 -5.90 -3.86 36.49
N ALA A 263 -5.24 -4.71 37.28
CA ALA A 263 -3.86 -5.10 37.02
C ALA A 263 -3.72 -5.97 35.77
N LEU A 264 -4.73 -6.78 35.43
CA LEU A 264 -4.69 -7.67 34.27
C LEU A 264 -4.83 -6.89 32.97
N ASP A 265 -5.79 -5.97 32.92
CA ASP A 265 -5.99 -5.08 31.77
C ASP A 265 -4.79 -4.16 31.54
N TYR A 266 -4.22 -3.60 32.62
CA TYR A 266 -3.00 -2.83 32.52
C TYR A 266 -1.81 -3.65 32.02
N ASP A 267 -1.62 -4.87 32.52
CA ASP A 267 -0.50 -5.70 32.07
C ASP A 267 -0.62 -6.05 30.58
N HIS A 268 -1.83 -6.36 30.10
CA HIS A 268 -2.08 -6.58 28.68
C HIS A 268 -1.79 -5.34 27.82
N PHE A 269 -2.15 -4.14 28.28
CA PHE A 269 -1.79 -2.88 27.62
C PHE A 269 -0.27 -2.65 27.63
N ARG A 270 0.35 -2.82 28.80
CA ARG A 270 1.80 -2.62 29.03
C ARG A 270 2.65 -3.53 28.17
N GLN A 271 2.25 -4.79 27.98
CA GLN A 271 2.99 -5.75 27.16
C GLN A 271 3.21 -5.25 25.72
N GLN A 272 2.32 -4.42 25.16
CA GLN A 272 2.47 -3.84 23.81
C GLN A 272 3.69 -2.89 23.71
N TYR A 273 4.09 -2.27 24.81
CA TYR A 273 5.16 -1.26 24.86
C TYR A 273 6.46 -1.79 25.49
N VAL A 274 6.40 -2.90 26.23
CA VAL A 274 7.56 -3.52 26.90
C VAL A 274 8.09 -4.73 26.14
N HIS A 275 7.19 -5.53 25.58
CA HIS A 275 7.54 -6.75 24.84
C HIS A 275 7.18 -6.58 23.37
N HIS A 276 8.16 -6.10 22.60
CA HIS A 276 8.00 -5.99 21.15
C HIS A 276 8.11 -7.37 20.51
N GLU A 277 6.99 -7.88 20.02
CA GLU A 277 6.98 -9.11 19.23
C GLU A 277 7.74 -8.85 17.92
N SER A 278 8.89 -9.53 17.77
CA SER A 278 9.65 -9.58 16.52
C SER A 278 9.70 -11.01 16.02
N ALA A 279 9.54 -11.19 14.72
CA ALA A 279 9.74 -12.46 14.08
C ALA A 279 11.24 -12.82 14.06
N PRO A 280 11.62 -14.07 14.34
CA PRO A 280 12.96 -14.51 14.01
C PRO A 280 13.14 -14.48 12.49
N VAL A 281 14.26 -13.89 12.03
CA VAL A 281 14.60 -13.92 10.60
C VAL A 281 14.95 -15.36 10.22
N PRO A 282 14.24 -15.98 9.26
CA PRO A 282 14.49 -17.36 8.89
C PRO A 282 15.80 -17.52 8.12
N HIS A 283 16.32 -18.73 8.16
CA HIS A 283 17.47 -19.12 7.34
C HIS A 283 16.99 -19.66 5.99
N LEU A 284 17.75 -19.37 4.95
CA LEU A 284 17.64 -19.99 3.64
C LEU A 284 18.21 -21.41 3.69
N VAL A 285 17.90 -22.25 2.70
CA VAL A 285 18.39 -23.64 2.64
C VAL A 285 19.93 -23.72 2.65
N ASP A 286 20.62 -22.70 2.15
CA ASP A 286 22.09 -22.58 2.19
C ASP A 286 22.67 -22.19 3.57
N GLY A 287 21.81 -21.87 4.54
CA GLY A 287 22.18 -21.48 5.90
C GLY A 287 22.40 -19.97 6.11
N SER A 288 22.28 -19.14 5.07
CA SER A 288 22.30 -17.68 5.21
C SER A 288 20.97 -17.14 5.78
N LEU A 289 20.97 -15.94 6.34
CA LEU A 289 19.75 -15.28 6.82
C LEU A 289 18.99 -14.65 5.65
N LEU A 290 17.65 -14.72 5.68
CA LEU A 290 16.79 -14.07 4.70
C LEU A 290 17.07 -12.55 4.63
N PRO A 291 17.49 -12.00 3.47
CA PRO A 291 17.65 -10.55 3.31
C PRO A 291 16.30 -9.84 3.19
N LEU A 292 15.99 -8.97 4.16
CA LEU A 292 14.77 -8.15 4.16
C LEU A 292 14.90 -6.84 3.35
N SER A 293 16.13 -6.45 3.00
CA SER A 293 16.44 -5.14 2.40
C SER A 293 15.80 -4.92 1.01
N GLY A 294 15.48 -5.97 0.27
CA GLY A 294 14.81 -5.90 -1.05
C GLY A 294 13.28 -6.05 -1.00
N LEU A 295 12.72 -6.39 0.16
CA LEU A 295 11.30 -6.76 0.29
C LEU A 295 10.43 -5.52 0.51
N ASP A 296 9.17 -5.60 0.11
CA ASP A 296 8.16 -4.69 0.66
C ASP A 296 7.57 -5.27 1.97
N PRO A 297 6.82 -4.47 2.76
CA PRO A 297 6.28 -4.91 4.05
C PRO A 297 5.44 -6.19 3.98
N ARG A 298 4.66 -6.38 2.91
CA ARG A 298 3.75 -7.52 2.78
C ARG A 298 4.49 -8.80 2.43
N VAL A 299 5.48 -8.70 1.54
CA VAL A 299 6.34 -9.84 1.19
C VAL A 299 7.24 -10.20 2.38
N SER A 300 7.81 -9.21 3.08
CA SER A 300 8.54 -9.44 4.33
C SER A 300 7.69 -10.18 5.36
N GLU A 301 6.46 -9.70 5.62
CA GLU A 301 5.55 -10.30 6.60
C GLU A 301 5.21 -11.74 6.23
N LEU A 302 4.99 -12.02 4.94
CA LEU A 302 4.75 -13.37 4.42
C LEU A 302 5.96 -14.30 4.63
N LEU A 303 7.16 -13.88 4.23
CA LEU A 303 8.36 -14.73 4.31
C LEU A 303 8.77 -14.99 5.76
N LEU A 304 8.62 -14.00 6.64
CA LEU A 304 8.83 -14.16 8.08
C LEU A 304 7.79 -15.11 8.71
N GLN A 305 6.53 -15.10 8.27
CA GLN A 305 5.53 -16.07 8.71
C GLN A 305 5.84 -17.49 8.21
N ILE A 306 6.22 -17.66 6.94
CA ILE A 306 6.60 -18.97 6.38
C ILE A 306 7.82 -19.56 7.12
N GLY A 307 8.76 -18.69 7.49
CA GLY A 307 9.95 -19.06 8.24
C GLY A 307 9.70 -19.48 9.69
N GLN A 308 8.55 -19.10 10.26
CA GLN A 308 8.19 -19.47 11.62
C GLN A 308 7.58 -20.88 11.64
N ALA A 309 8.24 -21.80 12.35
CA ALA A 309 7.65 -23.10 12.64
C ALA A 309 6.46 -22.94 13.60
N PRO A 310 5.37 -23.72 13.45
CA PRO A 310 4.22 -23.63 14.34
C PRO A 310 4.66 -23.89 15.78
N LYS A 311 4.15 -23.07 16.71
CA LYS A 311 4.44 -23.19 18.14
C LYS A 311 3.94 -24.53 18.72
N VAL A 312 3.06 -25.23 18.00
CA VAL A 312 2.44 -26.49 18.42
C VAL A 312 2.62 -27.58 17.34
N LYS A 313 3.19 -28.72 17.73
CA LYS A 313 3.21 -29.94 16.89
C LYS A 313 1.76 -30.31 16.53
N ASN A 314 1.43 -30.31 15.23
CA ASN A 314 0.12 -30.61 14.62
C ASN A 314 -0.82 -29.42 14.32
N ALA A 315 -0.43 -28.18 14.58
CA ALA A 315 -1.21 -27.03 14.07
C ALA A 315 -0.94 -26.84 12.58
N ARG A 316 -2.00 -26.90 11.74
CA ARG A 316 -1.95 -26.41 10.35
C ARG A 316 -2.00 -24.89 10.39
N GLU A 317 -0.93 -24.25 10.87
CA GLU A 317 -0.80 -22.81 10.78
C GLU A 317 -0.57 -22.42 9.32
N LYS A 318 -1.29 -21.39 8.89
CA LYS A 318 -1.26 -20.87 7.53
C LYS A 318 -0.63 -19.50 7.57
N ALA A 319 0.28 -19.23 6.64
CA ALA A 319 0.80 -17.89 6.47
C ALA A 319 -0.32 -17.00 5.89
N LYS A 320 -0.40 -15.74 6.32
CA LYS A 320 -1.45 -14.81 5.91
C LYS A 320 -0.82 -13.67 5.12
N ILE A 321 -1.46 -13.28 4.02
CA ILE A 321 -1.07 -12.08 3.28
C ILE A 321 -2.29 -11.21 2.99
N PHE A 322 -2.17 -9.92 3.32
CA PHE A 322 -3.18 -8.91 3.06
C PHE A 322 -2.82 -8.13 1.79
N LEU A 323 -3.42 -8.51 0.66
CA LEU A 323 -3.15 -7.85 -0.61
C LEU A 323 -3.64 -6.39 -0.58
N PRO A 324 -2.95 -5.46 -1.26
CA PRO A 324 -3.39 -4.07 -1.35
C PRO A 324 -4.83 -3.93 -1.84
N SER A 325 -5.58 -3.01 -1.22
CA SER A 325 -6.94 -2.70 -1.65
C SER A 325 -6.89 -1.88 -2.95
N LEU A 326 -7.26 -2.51 -4.05
CA LEU A 326 -7.32 -1.85 -5.36
C LEU A 326 -8.65 -1.11 -5.51
N PHE A 327 -8.62 -0.01 -6.27
CA PHE A 327 -9.82 0.71 -6.67
C PHE A 327 -10.43 -0.02 -7.87
N ASP A 328 -11.31 -0.99 -7.61
CA ASP A 328 -11.92 -1.84 -8.62
C ASP A 328 -13.46 -1.85 -8.51
N ASN A 329 -14.15 -2.52 -9.44
CA ASN A 329 -15.60 -2.61 -9.40
C ASN A 329 -16.04 -3.64 -8.33
N PRO A 330 -16.72 -3.22 -7.24
CA PRO A 330 -17.11 -4.13 -6.16
C PRO A 330 -18.19 -5.15 -6.56
N THR A 331 -18.92 -4.92 -7.66
CA THR A 331 -19.92 -5.85 -8.18
C THR A 331 -19.33 -7.01 -8.97
N LYS A 332 -18.03 -6.96 -9.29
CA LYS A 332 -17.29 -8.01 -9.99
C LYS A 332 -16.41 -8.80 -9.02
N GLY A 333 -15.87 -9.92 -9.50
CA GLY A 333 -14.80 -10.65 -8.82
C GLY A 333 -13.63 -9.73 -8.48
N THR A 334 -12.78 -10.14 -7.54
CA THR A 334 -11.64 -9.32 -7.13
C THR A 334 -10.59 -9.32 -8.22
N SER A 335 -9.96 -8.17 -8.47
CA SER A 335 -8.91 -8.08 -9.49
C SER A 335 -7.66 -8.93 -9.20
N TRP A 336 -7.53 -9.48 -7.98
CA TRP A 336 -6.45 -10.38 -7.61
C TRP A 336 -6.63 -11.83 -8.09
N ASP A 337 -7.82 -12.21 -8.55
CA ASP A 337 -8.12 -13.59 -8.97
C ASP A 337 -7.28 -14.03 -10.18
N ALA A 338 -7.20 -13.16 -11.19
CA ALA A 338 -6.56 -13.43 -12.47
C ALA A 338 -5.07 -13.76 -12.40
N SER A 339 -4.39 -13.24 -11.37
CA SER A 339 -2.94 -13.39 -11.18
C SER A 339 -2.58 -14.29 -9.99
N ALA A 340 -3.53 -15.09 -9.50
CA ALA A 340 -3.30 -15.97 -8.36
C ALA A 340 -2.21 -17.00 -8.62
N HIS A 341 -2.14 -17.61 -9.81
CA HIS A 341 -1.12 -18.61 -10.17
C HIS A 341 0.32 -18.06 -10.06
N VAL A 342 0.55 -16.79 -10.42
CA VAL A 342 1.86 -16.14 -10.27
C VAL A 342 2.26 -16.08 -8.79
N ARG A 343 1.30 -15.73 -7.91
CA ARG A 343 1.55 -15.68 -6.47
C ARG A 343 1.70 -17.08 -5.88
N THR A 344 0.95 -18.07 -6.37
CA THR A 344 1.12 -19.48 -5.98
C THR A 344 2.54 -19.97 -6.27
N LEU A 345 3.10 -19.63 -7.43
CA LEU A 345 4.50 -19.94 -7.76
C LEU A 345 5.48 -19.25 -6.79
N ALA A 346 5.23 -17.98 -6.46
CA ALA A 346 6.03 -17.24 -5.48
C ALA A 346 5.99 -17.91 -4.10
N TYR A 347 4.81 -18.27 -3.60
CA TYR A 347 4.66 -18.93 -2.31
C TYR A 347 5.32 -20.32 -2.29
N THR A 348 5.22 -21.06 -3.40
CA THR A 348 5.86 -22.36 -3.57
C THR A 348 7.39 -22.23 -3.54
N ALA A 349 7.95 -21.23 -4.24
CA ALA A 349 9.38 -20.94 -4.20
C ALA A 349 9.83 -20.54 -2.78
N ALA A 350 9.11 -19.65 -2.10
CA ALA A 350 9.41 -19.25 -0.72
C ALA A 350 9.50 -20.47 0.22
N CYS A 351 8.48 -21.34 0.21
CA CYS A 351 8.44 -22.52 1.06
C CYS A 351 9.52 -23.56 0.71
N ARG A 352 10.01 -23.60 -0.55
CA ARG A 352 11.08 -24.51 -0.97
C ARG A 352 12.46 -24.06 -0.50
N TYR A 353 12.74 -22.76 -0.54
CA TYR A 353 14.09 -22.22 -0.27
C TYR A 353 14.26 -21.60 1.12
N LEU A 354 13.18 -21.36 1.86
CA LEU A 354 13.25 -21.12 3.30
C LEU A 354 13.37 -22.45 4.04
N GLN A 355 14.15 -22.48 5.11
CA GLN A 355 14.18 -23.62 6.04
C GLN A 355 12.87 -23.71 6.84
N CYS A 356 11.77 -24.00 6.17
CA CYS A 356 10.47 -24.25 6.77
C CYS A 356 10.34 -25.74 7.12
N ARG A 357 9.87 -26.04 8.34
CA ARG A 357 9.71 -27.42 8.82
C ARG A 357 8.29 -27.98 8.60
N CYS A 358 7.41 -27.26 7.88
CA CYS A 358 6.00 -27.60 7.77
C CYS A 358 5.46 -27.39 6.35
N SER A 359 4.54 -28.27 5.93
CA SER A 359 3.72 -28.03 4.74
C SER A 359 2.69 -26.94 5.08
N MET A 360 2.88 -25.76 4.49
CA MET A 360 2.04 -24.59 4.75
C MET A 360 1.15 -24.28 3.55
N SER A 361 -0.05 -23.74 3.80
CA SER A 361 -0.84 -23.02 2.79
C SER A 361 -0.85 -21.53 3.13
N VAL A 362 -1.18 -20.69 2.14
CA VAL A 362 -1.25 -19.24 2.30
C VAL A 362 -2.70 -18.77 2.26
N GLU A 363 -3.14 -17.97 3.23
CA GLU A 363 -4.45 -17.31 3.22
C GLU A 363 -4.32 -15.89 2.67
N GLU A 364 -4.98 -15.64 1.54
CA GLU A 364 -5.03 -14.31 0.94
C GLU A 364 -6.27 -13.54 1.39
N TYR A 365 -6.03 -12.39 2.01
CA TYR A 365 -7.06 -11.40 2.31
C TYR A 365 -7.06 -10.33 1.22
N ARG A 366 -8.20 -10.19 0.55
CA ARG A 366 -8.36 -9.34 -0.65
C ARG A 366 -9.39 -8.25 -0.38
N ARG A 367 -10.68 -8.61 -0.42
CA ARG A 367 -11.80 -7.81 0.08
C ARG A 367 -12.34 -8.47 1.34
N VAL A 368 -12.52 -7.69 2.40
CA VAL A 368 -13.00 -8.17 3.70
C VAL A 368 -14.33 -7.49 3.99
N GLN A 369 -15.38 -8.28 4.23
CA GLN A 369 -16.70 -7.77 4.58
C GLN A 369 -16.99 -7.89 6.08
N ASP A 370 -16.36 -8.87 6.73
CA ASP A 370 -16.55 -9.18 8.16
C ASP A 370 -15.19 -9.49 8.82
N ILE A 371 -15.01 -9.11 10.08
CA ILE A 371 -13.76 -9.31 10.83
C ILE A 371 -13.45 -10.80 11.07
N SER A 372 -14.48 -11.65 11.11
CA SER A 372 -14.36 -13.10 11.25
C SER A 372 -14.15 -13.84 9.91
N GLN A 373 -14.18 -13.13 8.78
CA GLN A 373 -14.00 -13.72 7.46
C GLN A 373 -12.62 -14.37 7.34
N LYS A 374 -12.58 -15.60 6.82
CA LYS A 374 -11.32 -16.28 6.46
C LYS A 374 -10.80 -15.80 5.11
N GLY A 375 -9.47 -15.80 4.95
CA GLY A 375 -8.83 -15.54 3.67
C GLY A 375 -9.10 -16.65 2.66
N ARG A 376 -8.85 -16.39 1.37
CA ARG A 376 -8.86 -17.45 0.36
C ARG A 376 -7.60 -18.28 0.52
N GLU A 377 -7.76 -19.56 0.81
CA GLU A 377 -6.64 -20.50 0.91
C GLU A 377 -6.05 -20.79 -0.48
N ILE A 378 -4.73 -20.67 -0.56
CA ILE A 378 -3.90 -20.98 -1.71
C ILE A 378 -3.00 -22.15 -1.31
N SER A 379 -3.27 -23.30 -1.92
CA SER A 379 -2.42 -24.48 -1.79
C SER A 379 -1.14 -24.30 -2.60
N LEU A 380 -0.02 -24.80 -2.07
CA LEU A 380 1.25 -24.83 -2.81
C LEU A 380 1.21 -25.90 -3.89
N LEU A 381 2.02 -25.69 -4.94
CA LEU A 381 2.18 -26.64 -6.02
C LEU A 381 3.04 -27.83 -5.55
N SER A 382 2.75 -29.02 -6.07
CA SER A 382 3.69 -30.14 -6.01
C SER A 382 4.96 -29.81 -6.82
N SER A 383 6.03 -30.58 -6.64
CA SER A 383 7.29 -30.36 -7.38
C SER A 383 7.10 -30.38 -8.90
N ASP A 384 6.25 -31.27 -9.42
CA ASP A 384 6.01 -31.41 -10.86
C ASP A 384 5.17 -30.25 -11.39
N GLU A 385 4.09 -29.89 -10.69
CA GLU A 385 3.26 -28.72 -11.04
C GLU A 385 4.06 -27.41 -10.97
N ALA A 386 4.96 -27.28 -9.98
CA ALA A 386 5.82 -26.13 -9.82
C ALA A 386 6.81 -26.00 -10.99
N ASN A 387 7.41 -27.12 -11.41
CA ASN A 387 8.27 -27.18 -12.60
C ASN A 387 7.53 -26.72 -13.85
N ILE A 388 6.35 -27.27 -14.11
CA ILE A 388 5.51 -26.91 -15.26
C ILE A 388 5.18 -25.41 -15.21
N ALA A 389 4.69 -24.91 -14.08
CA ALA A 389 4.31 -23.50 -13.92
C ALA A 389 5.50 -22.55 -14.12
N ALA A 390 6.71 -22.91 -13.65
CA ALA A 390 7.92 -22.12 -13.86
C ALA A 390 8.34 -22.10 -15.34
N THR A 391 8.29 -23.24 -16.01
CA THR A 391 8.60 -23.37 -17.44
C THR A 391 7.60 -22.59 -18.29
N GLU A 392 6.30 -22.76 -18.07
CA GLU A 392 5.24 -22.06 -18.81
C GLU A 392 5.33 -20.54 -18.63
N LEU A 393 5.59 -20.06 -17.41
CA LEU A 393 5.78 -18.64 -17.15
C LEU A 393 7.04 -18.11 -17.86
N LEU A 394 8.15 -18.86 -17.82
CA LEU A 394 9.39 -18.47 -18.50
C LEU A 394 9.21 -18.39 -20.02
N GLU A 395 8.57 -19.37 -20.63
CA GLU A 395 8.24 -19.37 -22.05
C GLU A 395 7.33 -18.20 -22.41
N LEU A 396 6.27 -17.96 -21.62
CA LEU A 396 5.38 -16.83 -21.82
C LEU A 396 6.13 -15.49 -21.75
N LEU A 397 6.99 -15.31 -20.75
CA LEU A 397 7.80 -14.11 -20.59
C LEU A 397 8.70 -13.87 -21.82
N ARG A 398 9.37 -14.90 -22.32
CA ARG A 398 10.21 -14.83 -23.53
C ARG A 398 9.39 -14.45 -24.76
N ARG A 399 8.28 -15.16 -24.99
CA ARG A 399 7.42 -14.92 -26.15
C ARG A 399 6.84 -13.51 -26.15
N VAL A 400 6.44 -12.98 -25.00
CA VAL A 400 5.98 -11.58 -24.90
C VAL A 400 7.11 -10.60 -25.23
N ARG A 401 8.36 -10.87 -24.84
CA ARG A 401 9.51 -10.01 -25.21
C ARG A 401 9.78 -9.98 -26.71
N GLU A 402 9.52 -11.09 -27.39
CA GLU A 402 9.71 -11.25 -28.84
C GLU A 402 8.61 -10.58 -29.67
N THR A 403 7.52 -10.15 -29.06
CA THR A 403 6.45 -9.42 -29.77
C THR A 403 6.92 -8.04 -30.24
N ASN A 404 6.37 -7.62 -31.40
CA ASN A 404 6.64 -6.33 -32.04
C ASN A 404 5.89 -5.13 -31.41
N ILE A 405 5.27 -5.31 -30.25
CA ILE A 405 4.55 -4.22 -29.58
C ILE A 405 5.55 -3.26 -28.91
N ALA A 406 5.12 -2.01 -28.72
CA ALA A 406 5.91 -1.03 -27.98
C ALA A 406 6.30 -1.55 -26.58
N GLN A 407 7.55 -1.32 -26.18
CA GLN A 407 8.13 -1.87 -24.93
C GLN A 407 7.28 -1.53 -23.69
N GLN A 408 6.77 -0.29 -23.62
CA GLN A 408 5.90 0.19 -22.54
C GLN A 408 4.58 -0.60 -22.37
N TYR A 409 4.17 -1.37 -23.38
CA TYR A 409 2.94 -2.17 -23.35
C TYR A 409 3.19 -3.66 -23.12
N ARG A 410 4.44 -4.13 -23.10
CA ARG A 410 4.76 -5.56 -22.95
C ARG A 410 4.27 -6.13 -21.63
N TRP A 411 4.50 -5.43 -20.53
CA TRP A 411 4.03 -5.85 -19.22
C TRP A 411 2.50 -5.81 -19.11
N VAL A 412 1.84 -4.84 -19.75
CA VAL A 412 0.38 -4.77 -19.84
C VAL A 412 -0.16 -5.95 -20.64
N LEU A 413 0.44 -6.27 -21.81
CA LEU A 413 0.08 -7.42 -22.62
C LEU A 413 0.24 -8.72 -21.83
N LEU A 414 1.35 -8.89 -21.12
CA LEU A 414 1.57 -10.06 -20.26
C LEU A 414 0.43 -10.23 -19.24
N CYS A 415 0.06 -9.16 -18.52
CA CYS A 415 -1.05 -9.23 -17.56
C CYS A 415 -2.39 -9.55 -18.23
N VAL A 416 -2.63 -9.08 -19.45
CA VAL A 416 -3.83 -9.47 -20.23
C VAL A 416 -3.78 -10.96 -20.57
N ILE A 417 -2.66 -11.48 -21.08
CA ILE A 417 -2.52 -12.90 -21.42
C ILE A 417 -2.75 -13.78 -20.18
N LEU A 418 -2.11 -13.46 -19.05
CA LEU A 418 -2.29 -14.19 -17.80
C LEU A 418 -3.77 -14.24 -17.37
N ASP A 419 -4.48 -13.10 -17.43
CA ASP A 419 -5.91 -13.04 -17.10
C ASP A 419 -6.77 -13.87 -18.05
N VAL A 420 -6.51 -13.80 -19.36
CA VAL A 420 -7.31 -14.55 -20.35
C VAL A 420 -7.08 -16.04 -20.22
N THR A 421 -5.83 -16.48 -20.06
CA THR A 421 -5.49 -17.90 -19.88
C THR A 421 -6.13 -18.46 -18.62
N GLU A 422 -6.01 -17.76 -17.48
CA GLU A 422 -6.61 -18.19 -16.21
C GLU A 422 -8.14 -18.25 -16.30
N CYS A 423 -8.78 -17.23 -16.88
CA CYS A 423 -10.22 -17.23 -17.06
C CYS A 423 -10.68 -18.39 -17.95
N ASN A 424 -9.97 -18.66 -19.04
CA ASN A 424 -10.28 -19.75 -19.96
C ASN A 424 -10.17 -21.12 -19.25
N GLN A 425 -9.10 -21.36 -18.49
CA GLN A 425 -8.92 -22.58 -17.69
C GLN A 425 -10.03 -22.77 -16.65
N GLN A 426 -10.60 -21.68 -16.12
CA GLN A 426 -11.73 -21.73 -15.19
C GLN A 426 -13.11 -21.78 -15.89
N GLY A 427 -13.17 -21.82 -17.22
CA GLY A 427 -14.42 -21.76 -17.99
C GLY A 427 -15.17 -20.43 -17.84
N LYS A 428 -14.45 -19.34 -17.56
CA LYS A 428 -14.99 -17.99 -17.34
C LYS A 428 -14.59 -17.06 -18.49
N ASN A 429 -15.41 -16.01 -18.69
CA ASN A 429 -15.06 -14.96 -19.63
C ASN A 429 -14.13 -13.93 -18.97
N SER A 430 -12.99 -13.67 -19.61
CA SER A 430 -12.06 -12.63 -19.18
C SER A 430 -12.67 -11.24 -19.33
N HIS A 431 -12.66 -10.47 -18.23
CA HIS A 431 -13.06 -9.06 -18.27
C HIS A 431 -12.09 -8.22 -19.09
N THR A 432 -10.79 -8.53 -19.04
CA THR A 432 -9.79 -7.78 -19.82
C THR A 432 -10.01 -7.97 -21.31
N LEU A 433 -10.27 -9.20 -21.77
CA LEU A 433 -10.60 -9.50 -23.17
C LEU A 433 -11.89 -8.82 -23.62
N ILE A 434 -12.97 -8.92 -22.83
CA ILE A 434 -14.23 -8.23 -23.15
C ILE A 434 -14.02 -6.72 -23.27
N THR A 435 -13.25 -6.14 -22.36
CA THR A 435 -12.95 -4.70 -22.36
C THR A 435 -12.13 -4.32 -23.59
N LEU A 436 -11.14 -5.13 -23.96
CA LEU A 436 -10.31 -4.93 -25.15
C LEU A 436 -11.14 -5.01 -26.44
N GLN A 437 -12.05 -5.99 -26.56
CA GLN A 437 -12.92 -6.17 -27.72
C GLN A 437 -13.94 -5.03 -27.88
N ARG A 438 -14.52 -4.55 -26.77
CA ARG A 438 -15.56 -3.50 -26.79
C ARG A 438 -14.99 -2.10 -27.09
N ASN A 439 -13.76 -1.81 -26.69
CA ASN A 439 -13.23 -0.43 -26.70
C ASN A 439 -12.65 0.04 -28.04
N GLY A 440 -12.91 -0.71 -29.11
CA GLY A 440 -12.70 -0.21 -30.47
C GLY A 440 -13.62 0.97 -30.87
N SER A 441 -14.68 1.26 -30.12
CA SER A 441 -15.54 2.42 -30.36
C SER A 441 -15.51 3.38 -29.17
N SER A 442 -14.67 4.42 -29.31
CA SER A 442 -14.81 5.74 -28.66
C SER A 442 -15.08 5.78 -27.15
N LEU A 443 -14.13 5.32 -26.33
CA LEU A 443 -13.95 5.84 -24.98
C LEU A 443 -13.29 7.22 -25.08
N THR A 444 -14.08 8.24 -25.42
CA THR A 444 -13.63 9.59 -25.19
C THR A 444 -13.54 9.79 -23.69
N ALA A 445 -12.31 9.79 -23.17
CA ALA A 445 -11.94 10.30 -21.86
C ALA A 445 -12.21 11.83 -21.71
N THR A 446 -13.13 12.39 -22.52
CA THR A 446 -13.46 13.81 -22.64
C THR A 446 -14.62 14.23 -21.74
N GLY A 447 -15.17 13.32 -20.92
CA GLY A 447 -16.15 13.65 -19.88
C GLY A 447 -15.58 13.49 -18.48
N ASP A 448 -16.14 14.18 -17.48
CA ASP A 448 -15.71 14.16 -16.07
C ASP A 448 -15.84 12.80 -15.35
N LYS A 449 -16.20 11.72 -16.07
CA LYS A 449 -16.45 10.39 -15.50
C LYS A 449 -15.77 9.28 -16.31
N ILE A 450 -15.31 8.24 -15.63
CA ILE A 450 -14.67 7.04 -16.19
C ILE A 450 -15.56 5.82 -15.91
N PRO A 451 -15.85 4.97 -16.92
CA PRO A 451 -16.63 3.75 -16.71
C PRO A 451 -15.96 2.76 -15.76
N TRP A 452 -16.77 2.06 -14.96
CA TRP A 452 -16.28 1.04 -14.01
C TRP A 452 -15.56 -0.13 -14.69
N ASP A 453 -15.89 -0.45 -15.93
CA ASP A 453 -15.20 -1.49 -16.70
C ASP A 453 -13.74 -1.14 -16.99
N VAL A 454 -13.45 0.14 -17.27
CA VAL A 454 -12.07 0.64 -17.48
C VAL A 454 -11.30 0.67 -16.16
N ILE A 455 -11.97 1.05 -15.07
CA ILE A 455 -11.38 1.07 -13.73
C ILE A 455 -11.03 -0.35 -13.28
N HIS A 456 -11.94 -1.30 -13.48
CA HIS A 456 -11.71 -2.69 -13.14
C HIS A 456 -10.64 -3.34 -14.03
N PHE A 457 -10.58 -2.98 -15.33
CA PHE A 457 -9.46 -3.33 -16.20
C PHE A 457 -8.13 -2.80 -15.65
N SER A 458 -8.09 -1.52 -15.24
CA SER A 458 -6.90 -0.93 -14.63
C SER A 458 -6.45 -1.66 -13.38
N ALA A 459 -7.39 -2.03 -12.51
CA ALA A 459 -7.11 -2.81 -11.32
C ALA A 459 -6.59 -4.22 -11.63
N HIS A 460 -7.09 -4.90 -12.68
CA HIS A 460 -6.55 -6.19 -13.13
C HIS A 460 -5.08 -6.08 -13.53
N ILE A 461 -4.73 -5.07 -14.34
CA ILE A 461 -3.34 -4.89 -14.76
C ILE A 461 -2.45 -4.58 -13.54
N GLN A 462 -2.89 -3.69 -12.64
CA GLN A 462 -2.14 -3.38 -11.42
C GLN A 462 -1.97 -4.62 -10.49
N ALA A 463 -3.00 -5.46 -10.36
CA ALA A 463 -2.93 -6.71 -9.61
C ALA A 463 -1.95 -7.71 -10.23
N GLY A 464 -1.93 -7.81 -11.56
CA GLY A 464 -0.98 -8.64 -12.32
C GLY A 464 0.45 -8.18 -12.12
N LEU A 465 0.73 -6.90 -12.33
CA LEU A 465 2.07 -6.32 -12.16
C LEU A 465 2.56 -6.46 -10.72
N TYR A 466 1.71 -6.20 -9.72
CA TYR A 466 2.10 -6.37 -8.33
C TYR A 466 2.32 -7.85 -7.96
N SER A 467 1.59 -8.79 -8.57
CA SER A 467 1.83 -10.23 -8.37
C SER A 467 3.17 -10.68 -8.97
N LEU A 468 3.54 -10.16 -10.14
CA LEU A 468 4.86 -10.37 -10.73
C LEU A 468 5.96 -9.74 -9.85
N ARG A 469 5.70 -8.58 -9.26
CA ARG A 469 6.60 -7.95 -8.29
C ARG A 469 6.78 -8.79 -7.02
N ILE A 470 5.70 -9.37 -6.47
CA ILE A 470 5.80 -10.32 -5.34
C ILE A 470 6.72 -11.48 -5.72
N LEU A 471 6.49 -12.10 -6.89
CA LEU A 471 7.35 -13.18 -7.38
C LEU A 471 8.81 -12.72 -7.50
N SER A 472 9.06 -11.58 -8.14
CA SER A 472 10.40 -11.00 -8.28
C SER A 472 11.10 -10.81 -6.93
N GLN A 473 10.42 -10.23 -5.95
CA GLN A 473 10.98 -9.99 -4.61
C GLN A 473 11.27 -11.31 -3.88
N VAL A 474 10.35 -12.28 -3.96
CA VAL A 474 10.58 -13.60 -3.36
C VAL A 474 11.80 -14.26 -3.99
N LEU A 475 11.85 -14.37 -5.31
CA LEU A 475 12.96 -15.03 -6.01
C LEU A 475 14.30 -14.36 -5.69
N SER A 476 14.36 -13.03 -5.71
CA SER A 476 15.58 -12.27 -5.40
C SER A 476 16.05 -12.42 -3.96
N SER A 477 15.13 -12.72 -3.03
CA SER A 477 15.46 -12.87 -1.60
C SER A 477 15.75 -14.30 -1.17
N VAL A 478 15.15 -15.31 -1.82
CA VAL A 478 15.28 -16.71 -1.39
C VAL A 478 16.25 -17.53 -2.25
N ILE A 479 16.58 -17.09 -3.46
CA ILE A 479 17.52 -17.77 -4.36
C ILE A 479 18.82 -16.96 -4.39
N VAL A 480 19.80 -17.39 -3.59
CA VAL A 480 21.10 -16.71 -3.46
C VAL A 480 22.18 -17.35 -4.34
N GLU A 481 22.12 -18.67 -4.58
CA GLU A 481 23.11 -19.40 -5.38
C GLU A 481 22.58 -19.78 -6.78
N THR A 482 23.38 -19.49 -7.81
CA THR A 482 23.04 -19.78 -9.22
C THR A 482 23.52 -21.14 -9.72
N ASN A 483 24.21 -21.92 -8.90
CA ASN A 483 24.91 -23.15 -9.31
C ASN A 483 24.05 -24.42 -9.18
N SER A 484 22.73 -24.28 -9.02
CA SER A 484 21.81 -25.41 -8.94
C SER A 484 21.72 -26.16 -10.28
N THR A 485 21.68 -27.48 -10.23
CA THR A 485 21.41 -28.34 -11.40
C THR A 485 19.93 -28.73 -11.51
N ASP A 486 19.08 -28.29 -10.57
CA ASP A 486 17.65 -28.55 -10.55
C ASP A 486 16.92 -27.62 -11.53
N GLU A 487 16.19 -28.21 -12.48
CA GLU A 487 15.52 -27.50 -13.58
C GLU A 487 14.55 -26.41 -13.06
N PHE A 488 13.80 -26.70 -11.98
CA PHE A 488 12.95 -25.72 -11.31
C PHE A 488 13.73 -24.45 -10.95
N THR A 489 14.84 -24.65 -10.24
CA THR A 489 15.70 -23.56 -9.77
C THR A 489 16.26 -22.75 -10.94
N LEU A 490 16.73 -23.43 -12.00
CA LEU A 490 17.26 -22.78 -13.19
C LEU A 490 16.20 -21.96 -13.92
N ASN A 491 14.97 -22.45 -14.03
CA ASN A 491 13.87 -21.71 -14.63
C ASN A 491 13.48 -20.50 -13.77
N LEU A 492 13.43 -20.65 -12.45
CA LEU A 492 13.17 -19.54 -11.54
C LEU A 492 14.25 -18.45 -11.59
N ILE A 493 15.53 -18.81 -11.69
CA ILE A 493 16.62 -17.83 -11.87
C ILE A 493 16.41 -17.03 -13.16
N GLN A 494 16.05 -17.69 -14.25
CA GLN A 494 15.80 -17.03 -15.53
C GLN A 494 14.55 -16.15 -15.48
N VAL A 495 13.47 -16.61 -14.84
CA VAL A 495 12.27 -15.80 -14.57
C VAL A 495 12.67 -14.57 -13.76
N GLY A 496 13.40 -14.73 -12.66
CA GLY A 496 13.89 -13.64 -11.82
C GLY A 496 14.71 -12.62 -12.62
N GLY A 497 15.59 -13.08 -13.52
CA GLY A 497 16.36 -12.21 -14.41
C GLY A 497 15.50 -11.37 -15.35
N ILE A 498 14.40 -11.93 -15.89
CA ILE A 498 13.45 -11.16 -16.71
C ILE A 498 12.62 -10.20 -15.84
N LEU A 499 12.18 -10.65 -14.66
CA LEU A 499 11.37 -9.84 -13.74
C LEU A 499 12.17 -8.67 -13.12
N ALA A 500 13.50 -8.71 -13.12
CA ALA A 500 14.33 -7.56 -12.75
C ALA A 500 14.11 -6.34 -13.67
N GLU A 501 13.57 -6.54 -14.88
CA GLU A 501 13.17 -5.47 -15.82
C GLU A 501 11.74 -4.95 -15.57
N LEU A 502 11.06 -5.38 -14.50
CA LEU A 502 9.74 -4.85 -14.13
C LEU A 502 9.82 -3.34 -13.85
N PRO A 503 8.81 -2.56 -14.27
CA PRO A 503 8.80 -1.14 -14.00
C PRO A 503 8.74 -0.89 -12.49
N PRO A 504 9.43 0.15 -11.97
CA PRO A 504 9.26 0.58 -10.59
C PRO A 504 7.83 1.11 -10.37
N LEU A 505 7.38 1.20 -9.11
CA LEU A 505 6.00 1.58 -8.79
C LEU A 505 5.60 2.98 -9.28
N HIS A 506 6.55 3.90 -9.43
CA HIS A 506 6.27 5.24 -9.98
C HIS A 506 5.93 5.22 -11.48
N GLU A 507 6.27 4.15 -12.19
CA GLU A 507 5.95 3.92 -13.61
C GLU A 507 4.77 2.96 -13.79
N TYR A 508 4.13 2.50 -12.71
CA TYR A 508 2.96 1.63 -12.84
C TYR A 508 1.85 2.34 -13.62
N PRO A 509 1.21 1.64 -14.57
CA PRO A 509 0.25 2.27 -15.45
C PRO A 509 -1.01 2.66 -14.66
N ASP A 510 -1.43 3.91 -14.86
CA ASP A 510 -2.66 4.44 -14.30
C ASP A 510 -3.85 4.26 -15.26
N VAL A 511 -5.03 4.70 -14.83
CA VAL A 511 -6.26 4.59 -15.62
C VAL A 511 -6.18 5.35 -16.95
N CYS A 512 -5.36 6.42 -17.04
CA CYS A 512 -5.18 7.20 -18.25
C CYS A 512 -4.27 6.46 -19.24
N LEU A 513 -3.09 6.01 -18.80
CA LEU A 513 -2.17 5.21 -19.61
C LEU A 513 -2.84 3.93 -20.13
N LEU A 514 -3.65 3.27 -19.30
CA LEU A 514 -4.37 2.07 -19.71
C LEU A 514 -5.56 2.37 -20.62
N SER A 515 -6.18 3.54 -20.49
CA SER A 515 -7.16 4.00 -21.49
C SER A 515 -6.50 4.25 -22.85
N ASP A 516 -5.26 4.76 -22.86
CA ASP A 516 -4.51 4.97 -24.09
C ASP A 516 -4.01 3.65 -24.69
N PHE A 517 -3.59 2.69 -23.87
CA PHE A 517 -3.34 1.32 -24.31
C PHE A 517 -4.57 0.71 -25.00
N LEU A 518 -5.77 0.86 -24.42
CA LEU A 518 -7.00 0.35 -25.02
C LEU A 518 -7.29 1.00 -26.38
N LYS A 519 -6.97 2.28 -26.58
CA LYS A 519 -7.09 2.96 -27.88
C LYS A 519 -6.04 2.45 -28.88
N ALA A 520 -4.79 2.35 -28.44
CA ALA A 520 -3.66 1.89 -29.24
C ALA A 520 -3.75 0.40 -29.60
N SER A 521 -4.57 -0.38 -28.88
CA SER A 521 -4.70 -1.83 -29.06
C SER A 521 -5.02 -2.26 -30.50
N ARG A 522 -5.74 -1.44 -31.26
CA ARG A 522 -6.03 -1.68 -32.69
C ARG A 522 -4.81 -1.50 -33.57
N GLU A 523 -4.07 -0.42 -33.36
CA GLU A 523 -2.86 -0.10 -34.12
C GLU A 523 -1.76 -1.13 -33.83
N GLN A 524 -1.65 -1.54 -32.57
CA GLN A 524 -0.73 -2.58 -32.10
C GLN A 524 -1.23 -4.00 -32.39
N GLN A 525 -2.38 -4.16 -33.05
CA GLN A 525 -2.99 -5.44 -33.42
C GLN A 525 -3.07 -6.46 -32.25
N ILE A 526 -3.29 -5.99 -31.02
CA ILE A 526 -3.22 -6.84 -29.81
C ILE A 526 -4.17 -8.02 -29.90
N LEU A 527 -5.38 -7.82 -30.46
CA LEU A 527 -6.36 -8.90 -30.65
C LEU A 527 -5.91 -9.96 -31.66
N ASN A 528 -5.01 -9.65 -32.58
CA ASN A 528 -4.43 -10.62 -33.52
C ASN A 528 -3.29 -11.42 -32.89
N ILE A 529 -2.60 -10.80 -31.91
CA ILE A 529 -1.48 -11.41 -31.18
C ILE A 529 -2.00 -12.41 -30.13
N LEU A 530 -3.09 -12.07 -29.43
CA LEU A 530 -3.62 -12.89 -28.32
C LEU A 530 -3.85 -14.38 -28.67
N PRO A 531 -4.44 -14.75 -29.83
CA PRO A 531 -4.61 -16.16 -30.22
C PRO A 531 -3.31 -16.96 -30.32
N GLU A 532 -2.15 -16.30 -30.52
CA GLU A 532 -0.86 -16.99 -30.53
C GLU A 532 -0.49 -17.53 -29.14
N PHE A 533 -1.01 -16.91 -28.07
CA PHE A 533 -0.69 -17.24 -26.68
C PHE A 533 -1.75 -18.12 -26.01
N ILE A 534 -2.97 -18.19 -26.56
CA ILE A 534 -4.12 -18.80 -25.91
C ILE A 534 -4.62 -19.96 -26.78
N THR A 535 -4.51 -21.18 -26.26
CA THR A 535 -5.19 -22.34 -26.85
C THR A 535 -6.66 -22.30 -26.41
N PHE A 536 -7.57 -21.94 -27.33
CA PHE A 536 -9.00 -22.08 -27.08
C PHE A 536 -9.37 -23.56 -27.19
N GLU A 537 -9.71 -24.22 -26.08
CA GLU A 537 -10.43 -25.49 -26.16
C GLU A 537 -11.82 -25.19 -26.71
N GLN A 538 -12.10 -25.67 -27.92
CA GLN A 538 -13.44 -25.59 -28.50
C GLN A 538 -14.40 -26.44 -27.66
N ALA A 539 -15.39 -25.80 -27.03
CA ALA A 539 -16.51 -26.54 -26.44
C ALA A 539 -17.20 -27.38 -27.54
N PRO A 540 -17.58 -28.64 -27.28
CA PRO A 540 -18.28 -29.46 -28.26
C PRO A 540 -19.63 -28.81 -28.58
N SER A 541 -19.83 -28.53 -29.88
CA SER A 541 -21.06 -28.00 -30.43
C SER A 541 -22.26 -28.90 -30.07
N GLN A 542 -23.07 -28.48 -29.10
CA GLN A 542 -24.39 -29.07 -28.90
C GLN A 542 -25.38 -28.39 -29.83
N GLY A 543 -26.06 -29.24 -30.60
CA GLY A 543 -26.87 -28.90 -31.74
C GLY A 543 -28.10 -28.04 -31.44
N GLU A 544 -28.56 -27.44 -32.53
CA GLU A 544 -29.80 -26.70 -32.67
C GLU A 544 -30.98 -27.44 -32.00
N GLN A 545 -31.60 -26.79 -31.01
CA GLN A 545 -33.00 -27.03 -30.70
C GLN A 545 -33.75 -25.71 -30.69
N SER A 546 -34.69 -25.65 -31.63
CA SER A 546 -35.65 -24.61 -31.95
C SER A 546 -36.48 -24.15 -30.75
N LEU A 547 -36.60 -22.83 -30.57
CA LEU A 547 -37.63 -22.18 -29.75
C LEU A 547 -38.76 -21.63 -30.64
N PRO A 548 -40.05 -21.77 -30.27
CA PRO A 548 -41.17 -21.29 -31.07
C PRO A 548 -41.48 -19.79 -30.86
N LYS A 549 -42.06 -19.19 -31.92
CA LYS A 549 -42.52 -17.80 -32.03
C LYS A 549 -43.82 -17.53 -31.25
N ALA A 550 -43.95 -16.30 -30.73
CA ALA A 550 -45.20 -15.52 -30.61
C ALA A 550 -44.81 -14.05 -30.34
N GLU A 551 -44.91 -13.14 -31.32
CA GLU A 551 -46.06 -12.35 -31.78
C GLU A 551 -46.14 -10.94 -31.17
N ASP A 552 -46.22 -9.98 -32.11
CA ASP A 552 -46.21 -8.54 -31.99
C ASP A 552 -47.35 -7.95 -31.15
N LYS A 553 -47.08 -6.80 -30.50
CA LYS A 553 -48.06 -5.72 -30.35
C LYS A 553 -47.40 -4.34 -30.26
N LYS A 554 -47.55 -3.56 -31.34
CA LYS A 554 -47.28 -2.12 -31.45
C LYS A 554 -48.24 -1.29 -30.59
N LEU A 555 -47.78 -0.09 -30.20
CA LEU A 555 -48.46 1.23 -30.06
C LEU A 555 -47.72 2.02 -28.95
N SER A 556 -47.47 3.33 -28.97
CA SER A 556 -47.84 4.45 -29.83
C SER A 556 -46.95 5.67 -29.47
N LYS A 557 -46.73 6.59 -30.41
CA LYS A 557 -46.01 7.87 -30.28
C LYS A 557 -46.76 8.92 -29.45
N ARG A 558 -46.01 9.76 -28.72
CA ARG A 558 -46.21 11.22 -28.48
C ARG A 558 -44.89 11.74 -27.90
N GLY A 559 -44.16 12.74 -28.41
CA GLY A 559 -44.55 13.93 -29.17
C GLY A 559 -44.44 15.15 -28.23
N GLY A 560 -43.31 15.87 -28.25
CA GLY A 560 -43.13 17.11 -27.47
C GLY A 560 -41.76 17.75 -27.67
N LYS A 561 -41.66 18.73 -28.58
CA LYS A 561 -40.51 19.64 -28.75
C LYS A 561 -40.62 20.80 -27.74
N SER A 562 -39.49 21.30 -27.25
CA SER A 562 -39.30 22.74 -27.02
C SER A 562 -37.82 23.14 -27.03
N GLN A 563 -37.56 24.25 -27.73
CA GLN A 563 -36.31 25.02 -27.85
C GLN A 563 -35.94 25.62 -26.46
N GLY A 564 -34.72 25.93 -26.05
CA GLY A 564 -33.52 26.41 -26.73
C GLY A 564 -33.22 27.83 -26.23
N ILE A 565 -32.21 28.07 -25.37
CA ILE A 565 -31.62 29.41 -25.10
C ILE A 565 -30.12 29.28 -24.78
N ASN A 566 -29.31 29.97 -25.59
CA ASN A 566 -27.88 30.27 -25.41
C ASN A 566 -27.62 31.19 -24.21
N LYS A 567 -26.46 31.04 -23.54
CA LYS A 567 -25.72 32.20 -23.02
C LYS A 567 -24.21 31.96 -22.90
N LYS A 568 -23.49 33.04 -23.21
CA LYS A 568 -22.11 33.18 -23.62
C LYS A 568 -21.09 33.13 -22.47
N THR A 569 -19.91 32.66 -22.85
CA THR A 569 -18.53 33.02 -22.50
C THR A 569 -18.29 34.23 -21.58
N ASN A 570 -17.29 34.09 -20.70
CA ASN A 570 -16.23 35.09 -20.56
C ASN A 570 -14.94 34.47 -20.00
N GLN A 571 -13.89 34.52 -20.81
CA GLN A 571 -12.49 34.34 -20.44
C GLN A 571 -11.99 35.59 -19.70
N LYS A 572 -11.17 35.39 -18.66
CA LYS A 572 -10.19 36.41 -18.23
C LYS A 572 -8.86 35.75 -17.92
N THR A 573 -7.85 36.28 -18.59
CA THR A 573 -6.42 36.07 -18.46
C THR A 573 -5.85 36.86 -17.29
N SER A 574 -4.86 36.31 -16.57
CA SER A 574 -3.84 37.12 -15.89
C SER A 574 -2.60 36.29 -15.58
N ASN A 575 -1.48 36.73 -16.14
CA ASN A 575 -0.10 36.33 -15.82
C ASN A 575 0.31 36.82 -14.43
N SER A 576 1.12 36.06 -13.69
CA SER A 576 2.41 36.53 -13.11
C SER A 576 3.08 35.52 -12.17
N SER A 577 4.39 35.37 -12.41
CA SER A 577 5.52 35.02 -11.54
C SER A 577 5.38 34.01 -10.38
N ALA A 578 6.12 32.91 -10.53
CA ALA A 578 6.32 31.83 -9.59
C ALA A 578 7.10 32.23 -8.31
N SER A 579 6.57 31.85 -7.15
CA SER A 579 7.33 31.66 -5.92
C SER A 579 7.10 30.23 -5.43
N ARG A 580 8.18 29.54 -5.02
CA ARG A 580 8.18 28.14 -4.58
C ARG A 580 7.36 28.00 -3.29
N GLY A 581 6.27 27.25 -3.35
CA GLY A 581 5.39 26.98 -2.20
C GLY A 581 6.05 26.11 -1.12
N ASN A 582 5.80 26.50 0.13
CA ASN A 582 6.38 25.95 1.36
C ASN A 582 5.68 24.64 1.76
N LYS A 583 6.46 23.56 1.90
CA LYS A 583 5.98 22.18 2.19
C LYS A 583 5.77 21.90 3.69
N PHE A 584 6.15 22.84 4.55
CA PHE A 584 6.14 22.70 6.01
C PHE A 584 5.06 23.57 6.66
N ASN A 585 4.61 24.65 6.02
CA ASN A 585 3.59 25.58 6.57
C ASN A 585 2.13 25.09 6.59
N VAL A 586 1.91 23.78 6.55
CA VAL A 586 0.56 23.22 6.35
C VAL A 586 -0.18 22.93 7.67
N LEU A 587 0.43 23.16 8.83
CA LEU A 587 -0.08 22.58 10.07
C LEU A 587 -0.27 23.52 11.27
N SER A 588 -0.17 24.84 11.08
CA SER A 588 -0.71 25.78 12.07
C SER A 588 -2.24 25.87 11.89
N ILE A 589 -2.99 25.02 12.58
CA ILE A 589 -4.36 25.41 12.94
C ILE A 589 -4.19 26.35 14.13
N ASP A 590 -4.23 27.64 13.89
CA ASP A 590 -4.59 28.57 14.95
C ASP A 590 -6.06 28.28 15.32
N THR A 591 -6.24 28.03 16.63
CA THR A 591 -7.46 27.86 17.43
C THR A 591 -8.05 26.46 17.63
#